data_AF-A0A4Q6AS11-F1
#
_entry.id   AF-A0A4Q6AS11-F1
#
_cell.length_a   1.000
_cell.length_b   1.000
_cell.length_c   1.000
_cell.angle_alpha   90.00
_cell.angle_beta   90.00
_cell.angle_gamma   90.00
#
_symmetry.space_group_name_H-M   'P 1'
#
loop_
_entity.id
_entity.type
_entity.pdbx_description
1 polymer ?
#
loop_
_entity_poly.entity_id
_entity_poly.type
_entity_poly.pdbx_seq_one_letter_code
_entity_poly.pdbx_strand_id
1 'polypeptide(L)'
;MRQATLLLLLLGMVLSSFGYSQSQSDPFPVSPIVRLQADFWEKIFRRYKSSSFVIHDPELVDIVIDVVDYEAFAKKYNKGKSYTRAERKELLARYTERYQLAINRLQKLGKKALEYGPMERRVLEVYSRRKEAQNRLFTEEIYLRTQQGLADEFVRASQRAQQYLPYMENIFRNRQLPPELTRIAFVESMFNKEAYSKVGASGMWQFMPGTARLYMTVNPFVDERLSPLKASYGAAVMLGENKRMLKEWPIAITAYNHGPG
;
A
#
# COMPACT_ATOMS: atom_id res chain seq x y z
N MET A 1 -4.14 -12.65 0.96
CA MET A 1 -5.31 -11.99 0.36
C MET A 1 -5.87 -10.82 1.18
N ARG A 2 -5.68 -10.76 2.52
CA ARG A 2 -6.02 -9.57 3.35
C ARG A 2 -5.12 -8.33 3.16
N GLN A 3 -4.14 -8.36 2.25
CA GLN A 3 -3.13 -7.29 2.10
C GLN A 3 -3.53 -6.19 1.11
N ALA A 4 -4.46 -6.47 0.19
CA ALA A 4 -5.01 -5.47 -0.73
C ALA A 4 -6.06 -4.55 -0.05
N THR A 5 -6.63 -5.02 1.06
CA THR A 5 -7.77 -4.40 1.75
C THR A 5 -7.47 -3.03 2.39
N LEU A 6 -6.24 -2.80 2.85
CA LEU A 6 -5.83 -1.51 3.42
C LEU A 6 -5.11 -0.58 2.43
N LEU A 7 -4.65 -1.08 1.28
CA LEU A 7 -3.83 -0.29 0.34
C LEU A 7 -4.63 0.77 -0.42
N LEU A 8 -5.95 0.55 -0.60
CA LEU A 8 -6.78 1.36 -1.50
C LEU A 8 -7.66 2.39 -0.81
N LEU A 9 -7.94 2.25 0.49
CA LEU A 9 -8.60 3.32 1.25
C LEU A 9 -7.73 4.57 1.37
N LEU A 10 -6.42 4.46 1.15
CA LEU A 10 -5.43 5.46 1.56
C LEU A 10 -4.69 6.15 0.41
N LEU A 11 -4.64 5.58 -0.81
CA LEU A 11 -3.96 6.24 -1.94
C LEU A 11 -4.82 7.19 -2.77
N GLY A 12 -6.15 7.18 -2.60
CA GLY A 12 -7.02 8.25 -3.12
C GLY A 12 -6.80 9.61 -2.43
N MET A 13 -6.06 9.64 -1.31
CA MET A 13 -5.94 10.78 -0.40
C MET A 13 -4.58 11.51 -0.44
N VAL A 14 -3.58 11.02 -1.17
CA VAL A 14 -2.17 11.44 -0.97
C VAL A 14 -1.62 12.42 -2.04
N LEU A 15 -2.43 12.92 -2.98
CA LEU A 15 -1.91 13.82 -4.05
C LEU A 15 -2.76 15.06 -4.35
N SER A 16 -3.50 15.61 -3.37
CA SER A 16 -4.09 16.94 -3.44
C SER A 16 -3.10 18.02 -2.96
N SER A 17 -1.97 18.17 -3.67
CA SER A 17 -1.10 19.33 -3.48
C SER A 17 -0.64 19.90 -4.83
N PHE A 18 -1.62 20.26 -5.65
CA PHE A 18 -1.48 21.31 -6.65
C PHE A 18 -2.76 22.15 -6.62
N GLY A 19 -2.59 23.47 -6.50
CA GLY A 19 -3.67 24.42 -6.28
C GLY A 19 -4.77 24.34 -7.34
N TYR A 20 -5.99 24.13 -6.87
CA TYR A 20 -7.20 24.61 -7.52
C TYR A 20 -8.07 25.25 -6.45
N SER A 21 -8.22 26.56 -6.54
CA SER A 21 -9.21 27.31 -5.78
C SER A 21 -10.53 27.19 -6.51
N GLN A 22 -11.47 26.43 -5.97
CA GLN A 22 -12.91 26.74 -5.95
C GLN A 22 -13.64 25.70 -5.10
N SER A 23 -14.31 26.19 -4.05
CA SER A 23 -15.51 25.66 -3.36
C SER A 23 -16.09 24.31 -3.84
N GLN A 24 -15.36 23.22 -3.69
CA GLN A 24 -15.91 21.87 -3.76
C GLN A 24 -15.33 21.10 -2.57
N SER A 25 -16.19 20.53 -1.74
CA SER A 25 -15.77 19.68 -0.62
C SER A 25 -14.79 18.63 -1.13
N ASP A 26 -13.58 18.58 -0.57
CA ASP A 26 -12.58 17.57 -0.90
C ASP A 26 -13.25 16.17 -0.95
N PRO A 27 -13.27 15.49 -2.10
CA PRO A 27 -13.94 14.19 -2.22
C PRO A 27 -13.22 13.09 -1.43
N PHE A 28 -11.98 13.33 -0.97
CA PHE A 28 -11.16 12.38 -0.23
C PHE A 28 -10.50 13.05 1.01
N PRO A 29 -11.30 13.50 2.00
CA PRO A 29 -10.75 14.17 3.16
C PRO A 29 -9.96 13.18 4.04
N VAL A 30 -8.74 13.53 4.41
CA VAL A 30 -7.92 12.74 5.36
C VAL A 30 -8.44 12.95 6.78
N SER A 31 -9.33 12.05 7.20
CA SER A 31 -9.80 11.99 8.59
C SER A 31 -8.63 11.75 9.56
N PRO A 32 -8.64 12.35 10.76
CA PRO A 32 -7.68 12.04 11.82
C PRO A 32 -7.54 10.54 12.10
N ILE A 33 -8.62 9.76 11.91
CA ILE A 33 -8.66 8.32 12.16
C ILE A 33 -7.71 7.55 11.22
N VAL A 34 -7.58 7.99 9.96
CA VAL A 34 -6.82 7.27 8.93
C VAL A 34 -5.47 7.91 8.60
N ARG A 35 -5.17 9.05 9.24
CA ARG A 35 -3.97 9.85 8.96
C ARG A 35 -2.67 9.08 9.19
N LEU A 36 -2.59 8.33 10.29
CA LEU A 36 -1.41 7.54 10.63
C LEU A 36 -1.13 6.43 9.60
N GLN A 37 -2.20 5.82 9.09
CA GLN A 37 -2.13 4.82 8.04
C GLN A 37 -1.74 5.46 6.70
N ALA A 38 -2.28 6.64 6.37
CA ALA A 38 -1.91 7.40 5.18
C ALA A 38 -0.42 7.78 5.19
N ASP A 39 0.06 8.33 6.30
CA ASP A 39 1.47 8.72 6.49
C ASP A 39 2.42 7.51 6.36
N PHE A 40 2.00 6.34 6.84
CA PHE A 40 2.76 5.11 6.65
C PHE A 40 2.91 4.77 5.17
N TRP A 41 1.81 4.72 4.41
CA TRP A 41 1.86 4.41 2.98
C TRP A 41 2.60 5.48 2.19
N GLU A 42 2.44 6.75 2.52
CA GLU A 42 3.23 7.82 1.90
C GLU A 42 4.73 7.54 2.03
N LYS A 43 5.21 7.12 3.20
CA LYS A 43 6.62 6.73 3.39
C LYS A 43 7.00 5.50 2.55
N ILE A 44 6.11 4.51 2.41
CA ILE A 44 6.34 3.36 1.52
C ILE A 44 6.55 3.82 0.06
N PHE A 45 5.69 4.71 -0.44
CA PHE A 45 5.71 5.18 -1.83
C PHE A 45 6.72 6.29 -2.13
N ARG A 46 7.21 7.02 -1.12
CA ARG A 46 8.10 8.18 -1.32
C ARG A 46 9.48 8.07 -0.69
N ARG A 47 9.61 7.34 0.43
CA ARG A 47 10.83 7.32 1.24
C ARG A 47 11.60 6.01 1.12
N TYR A 48 10.93 4.88 1.28
CA TYR A 48 11.59 3.59 1.32
C TYR A 48 11.74 3.02 -0.09
N LYS A 49 12.98 2.71 -0.48
CA LYS A 49 13.29 2.08 -1.77
C LYS A 49 12.87 0.61 -1.78
N SER A 50 12.77 0.03 -2.96
CA SER A 50 12.54 -1.41 -3.21
C SER A 50 13.64 -2.31 -2.65
N SER A 51 14.82 -1.75 -2.35
CA SER A 51 15.90 -2.40 -1.61
C SER A 51 15.71 -2.41 -0.09
N SER A 52 14.62 -1.86 0.43
CA SER A 52 14.32 -1.79 1.86
C SER A 52 13.03 -2.53 2.21
N PHE A 53 13.00 -3.12 3.41
CA PHE A 53 11.80 -3.67 4.04
C PHE A 53 11.57 -3.03 5.40
N VAL A 54 10.34 -2.56 5.62
CA VAL A 54 9.86 -1.99 6.87
C VAL A 54 9.24 -3.09 7.72
N ILE A 55 9.69 -3.26 8.96
CA ILE A 55 9.11 -4.16 9.95
C ILE A 55 8.17 -3.34 10.84
N HIS A 56 6.89 -3.69 10.89
CA HIS A 56 5.88 -2.89 11.57
C HIS A 56 4.78 -3.75 12.23
N ASP A 57 4.01 -3.13 13.13
CA ASP A 57 2.75 -3.68 13.64
C ASP A 57 1.67 -3.63 12.54
N PRO A 58 0.99 -4.74 12.22
CA PRO A 58 -0.01 -4.77 11.15
C PRO A 58 -1.30 -4.00 11.47
N GLU A 59 -1.67 -3.84 12.74
CA GLU A 59 -2.87 -3.14 13.18
C GLU A 59 -2.56 -1.65 13.43
N LEU A 60 -1.42 -1.36 14.06
CA LEU A 60 -0.91 0.00 14.27
C LEU A 60 0.25 0.28 13.31
N VAL A 61 -0.04 0.44 12.03
CA VAL A 61 0.99 0.54 10.97
C VAL A 61 1.98 1.70 11.13
N ASP A 62 1.66 2.73 11.92
CA ASP A 62 2.59 3.81 12.27
C ASP A 62 3.72 3.35 13.20
N ILE A 63 3.54 2.24 13.91
CA ILE A 63 4.54 1.58 14.73
C ILE A 63 5.51 0.82 13.82
N VAL A 64 6.45 1.58 13.25
CA VAL A 64 7.60 1.05 12.52
C VAL A 64 8.71 0.71 13.51
N ILE A 65 8.95 -0.58 13.71
CA ILE A 65 9.96 -1.09 14.63
C ILE A 65 11.35 -0.87 14.05
N ASP A 66 11.56 -1.30 12.81
CA ASP A 66 12.85 -1.20 12.14
C ASP A 66 12.72 -1.22 10.61
N VAL A 67 13.80 -0.85 9.93
CA VAL A 67 13.91 -0.86 8.47
C VAL A 67 15.18 -1.59 8.06
N VAL A 68 15.03 -2.70 7.34
CA VAL A 68 16.13 -3.47 6.76
C VAL A 68 16.42 -2.92 5.36
N ASP A 69 17.45 -2.09 5.25
CA ASP A 69 17.96 -1.58 3.96
C ASP A 69 19.12 -2.46 3.47
N TYR A 70 18.87 -3.26 2.42
CA TYR A 70 19.88 -4.18 1.89
C TYR A 70 21.04 -3.48 1.20
N GLU A 71 20.87 -2.28 0.67
CA GLU A 71 21.98 -1.51 0.08
C GLU A 71 22.91 -1.03 1.19
N ALA A 72 22.34 -0.50 2.28
CA ALA A 72 23.11 -0.08 3.44
C ALA A 72 23.82 -1.27 4.10
N PHE A 73 23.14 -2.40 4.25
CA PHE A 73 23.73 -3.63 4.79
C PHE A 73 24.84 -4.18 3.90
N ALA A 74 24.64 -4.16 2.58
CA ALA A 74 25.67 -4.62 1.65
C ALA A 74 26.95 -3.81 1.81
N LYS A 75 26.84 -2.47 1.87
CA LYS A 75 27.98 -1.57 2.09
C LYS A 75 28.66 -1.83 3.43
N LYS A 76 27.89 -2.01 4.51
CA LYS A 76 28.42 -2.14 5.87
C LYS A 76 28.98 -3.53 6.18
N TYR A 77 28.34 -4.58 5.70
CA TYR A 77 28.56 -5.96 6.16
C TYR A 77 28.92 -6.94 5.03
N ASN A 78 28.75 -6.57 3.75
CA ASN A 78 29.00 -7.46 2.62
C ASN A 78 29.97 -6.87 1.58
N LYS A 79 30.89 -5.99 2.01
CA LYS A 79 31.89 -5.33 1.13
C LYS A 79 31.26 -4.66 -0.12
N GLY A 80 30.03 -4.18 0.00
CA GLY A 80 29.26 -3.61 -1.11
C GLY A 80 28.58 -4.62 -2.05
N LYS A 81 28.80 -5.93 -1.87
CA LYS A 81 28.16 -6.96 -2.71
C LYS A 81 26.66 -7.04 -2.43
N SER A 82 25.87 -6.96 -3.50
CA SER A 82 24.41 -7.07 -3.41
C SER A 82 23.99 -8.47 -2.95
N TYR A 83 22.99 -8.53 -2.07
CA TYR A 83 22.34 -9.76 -1.66
C TYR A 83 21.42 -10.28 -2.77
N THR A 84 21.49 -11.58 -3.03
CA THR A 84 20.54 -12.36 -3.83
C THR A 84 19.15 -12.35 -3.19
N ARG A 85 18.13 -12.74 -3.95
CA ARG A 85 16.74 -12.82 -3.44
C ARG A 85 16.61 -13.79 -2.26
N ALA A 86 17.32 -14.90 -2.28
CA ALA A 86 17.30 -15.90 -1.20
C ALA A 86 17.95 -15.34 0.07
N GLU A 87 19.13 -14.73 -0.04
CA GLU A 87 19.83 -14.11 1.09
C GLU A 87 19.02 -12.97 1.71
N ARG A 88 18.39 -12.13 0.89
CA ARG A 88 17.47 -11.07 1.36
C ARG A 88 16.34 -11.67 2.20
N LYS A 89 15.66 -12.70 1.67
CA LYS A 89 14.56 -13.39 2.35
C LYS A 89 15.01 -13.96 3.70
N GLU A 90 16.15 -14.65 3.73
CA GLU A 90 16.69 -15.24 4.97
C GLU A 90 17.07 -14.16 6.00
N LEU A 91 17.75 -13.10 5.55
CA LEU A 91 18.13 -12.00 6.43
C LEU A 91 16.91 -11.33 7.07
N LEU A 92 15.89 -11.03 6.28
CA LEU A 92 14.65 -10.43 6.77
C LEU A 92 13.91 -11.35 7.76
N ALA A 93 13.83 -12.64 7.46
CA ALA A 93 13.22 -13.62 8.35
C ALA A 93 13.91 -13.62 9.72
N ARG A 94 15.24 -13.72 9.74
CA ARG A 94 16.02 -13.68 10.99
C ARG A 94 15.84 -12.38 11.78
N TYR A 95 15.80 -11.23 11.10
CA TYR A 95 15.55 -9.94 11.77
C TYR A 95 14.14 -9.88 12.36
N THR A 96 13.14 -10.30 11.58
CA THR A 96 11.73 -10.28 12.01
C THR A 96 11.51 -11.22 13.20
N GLU A 97 12.07 -12.43 13.16
CA GLU A 97 12.01 -13.40 14.27
C GLU A 97 12.65 -12.87 15.55
N ARG A 98 13.78 -12.17 15.45
CA ARG A 98 14.44 -11.58 16.62
C ARG A 98 13.60 -10.44 17.24
N TYR A 99 12.97 -9.61 16.42
CA TYR A 99 12.03 -8.60 16.93
C TYR A 99 10.76 -9.22 17.51
N GLN A 100 10.27 -10.32 16.93
CA GLN A 100 9.16 -11.08 17.50
C GLN A 100 9.51 -11.64 18.88
N LEU A 101 10.73 -12.18 19.04
CA LEU A 101 11.23 -12.64 20.33
C LEU A 101 11.34 -11.49 21.36
N ALA A 102 11.79 -10.32 20.93
CA ALA A 102 11.85 -9.13 21.79
C ALA A 102 10.46 -8.69 22.29
N ILE A 103 9.44 -8.72 21.42
CA ILE A 103 8.04 -8.47 21.81
C ILE A 103 7.57 -9.51 22.83
N ASN A 104 7.77 -10.79 22.55
CA ASN A 104 7.34 -11.86 23.44
C ASN A 104 7.99 -11.76 24.83
N ARG A 105 9.27 -11.37 24.90
CA ARG A 105 9.97 -11.12 26.17
C ARG A 105 9.41 -9.93 26.91
N LEU A 106 9.14 -8.82 26.23
CA LEU A 106 8.51 -7.64 26.84
C LEU A 106 7.12 -7.97 27.39
N GLN A 107 6.31 -8.71 26.65
CA GLN A 107 4.99 -9.17 27.08
C GLN A 107 5.06 -10.05 28.34
N LYS A 108 6.03 -10.96 28.40
CA LYS A 108 6.19 -11.89 29.52
C LYS A 108 6.85 -11.27 30.76
N LEU A 109 7.88 -10.44 30.56
CA LEU A 109 8.79 -9.99 31.62
C LEU A 109 8.65 -8.50 31.94
N GLY A 110 7.85 -7.76 31.18
CA GLY A 110 7.77 -6.31 31.26
C GLY A 110 9.13 -5.66 31.00
N LYS A 111 9.45 -4.60 31.76
CA LYS A 111 10.72 -3.87 31.63
C LYS A 111 11.97 -4.68 31.97
N LYS A 112 11.86 -5.84 32.64
CA LYS A 112 13.02 -6.74 32.87
C LYS A 112 13.56 -7.30 31.55
N ALA A 113 12.74 -7.36 30.50
CA ALA A 113 13.19 -7.78 29.17
C ALA A 113 14.30 -6.87 28.58
N LEU A 114 14.48 -5.64 29.09
CA LEU A 114 15.48 -4.71 28.59
C LEU A 114 16.93 -5.19 28.82
N GLU A 115 17.13 -6.14 29.74
CA GLU A 115 18.44 -6.79 29.99
C GLU A 115 18.91 -7.65 28.81
N TYR A 116 17.99 -8.10 27.94
CA TYR A 116 18.32 -8.99 26.83
C TYR A 116 19.01 -8.30 25.66
N GLY A 117 18.78 -7.00 25.45
CA GLY A 117 19.45 -6.33 24.33
C GLY A 117 18.84 -5.03 23.82
N PRO A 118 19.38 -4.54 22.69
CA PRO A 118 18.91 -3.32 22.03
C PRO A 118 17.56 -3.49 21.32
N MET A 119 17.15 -4.71 20.96
CA MET A 119 15.88 -4.93 20.27
C MET A 119 14.68 -4.72 21.18
N GLU A 120 14.72 -5.22 22.42
CA GLU A 120 13.70 -4.98 23.43
C GLU A 120 13.60 -3.48 23.77
N ARG A 121 14.75 -2.79 23.87
CA ARG A 121 14.77 -1.33 24.02
C ARG A 121 14.08 -0.61 22.87
N ARG A 122 14.39 -1.01 21.63
CA ARG A 122 13.79 -0.42 20.42
C ARG A 122 12.28 -0.64 20.34
N VAL A 123 11.82 -1.86 20.60
CA VAL A 123 10.39 -2.18 20.64
C VAL A 123 9.70 -1.33 21.68
N LEU A 124 10.20 -1.33 22.92
CA LEU A 124 9.60 -0.53 24.00
C LEU A 124 9.58 0.96 23.66
N GLU A 125 10.66 1.50 23.08
CA GLU A 125 10.76 2.90 22.65
C GLU A 125 9.65 3.27 21.65
N VAL A 126 9.48 2.48 20.58
CA VAL A 126 8.52 2.79 19.53
C VAL A 126 7.08 2.67 20.03
N TYR A 127 6.74 1.60 20.75
CA TYR A 127 5.39 1.39 21.28
C TYR A 127 5.03 2.37 22.41
N SER A 128 6.01 2.85 23.19
CA SER A 128 5.73 3.80 24.29
C SER A 128 5.42 5.23 23.82
N ARG A 129 5.49 5.53 22.51
CA ARG A 129 5.19 6.86 21.95
C ARG A 129 3.71 7.23 22.06
N ARG A 130 2.81 6.24 22.10
CA ARG A 130 1.36 6.43 22.23
C ARG A 130 0.83 5.47 23.29
N LYS A 131 -0.05 5.96 24.17
CA LYS A 131 -0.64 5.13 25.26
C LYS A 131 -1.36 3.90 24.71
N GLU A 132 -2.10 4.06 23.62
CA GLU A 132 -2.78 2.96 22.92
C GLU A 132 -1.80 1.88 22.47
N ALA A 133 -0.72 2.25 21.76
CA ALA A 133 0.29 1.31 21.31
C ALA A 133 1.01 0.65 22.49
N GLN A 134 1.33 1.40 23.55
CA GLN A 134 1.93 0.85 24.74
C GLN A 134 1.04 -0.19 25.42
N ASN A 135 -0.26 0.09 25.53
CA ASN A 135 -1.22 -0.87 26.08
C ASN A 135 -1.24 -2.14 25.23
N ARG A 136 -1.41 -1.99 23.90
CA ARG A 136 -1.39 -3.10 22.94
C ARG A 136 -0.16 -3.98 23.10
N LEU A 137 1.03 -3.38 23.27
CA LEU A 137 2.27 -4.13 23.47
C LEU A 137 2.18 -5.15 24.61
N PHE A 138 1.45 -4.85 25.69
CA PHE A 138 1.38 -5.72 26.88
C PHE A 138 0.06 -6.48 27.02
N THR A 139 -0.97 -6.16 26.23
CA THR A 139 -2.31 -6.77 26.38
C THR A 139 -2.76 -7.62 25.21
N GLU A 140 -2.11 -7.51 24.05
CA GLU A 140 -2.55 -8.18 22.82
C GLU A 140 -1.46 -9.03 22.19
N GLU A 141 -1.85 -10.06 21.43
CA GLU A 141 -0.93 -10.79 20.58
C GLU A 141 -0.52 -9.92 19.38
N ILE A 142 0.78 -9.83 19.14
CA ILE A 142 1.35 -9.02 18.06
C ILE A 142 2.18 -9.93 17.17
N TYR A 143 1.83 -9.99 15.90
CA TYR A 143 2.60 -10.68 14.86
C TYR A 143 3.11 -9.66 13.86
N LEU A 144 4.43 -9.53 13.78
CA LEU A 144 5.06 -8.52 12.93
C LEU A 144 4.82 -8.78 11.44
N ARG A 145 4.63 -7.69 10.70
CA ARG A 145 4.54 -7.71 9.25
C ARG A 145 5.72 -6.96 8.65
N THR A 146 6.07 -7.37 7.44
CA THR A 146 7.07 -6.69 6.61
C THR A 146 6.40 -6.06 5.39
N GLN A 147 6.84 -4.86 5.04
CA GLN A 147 6.39 -4.12 3.86
C GLN A 147 7.59 -3.65 3.06
N GLN A 148 7.65 -4.04 1.78
CA GLN A 148 8.69 -3.57 0.87
C GLN A 148 8.46 -2.08 0.57
N GLY A 149 9.54 -1.30 0.52
CA GLY A 149 9.50 0.06 0.00
C GLY A 149 9.22 0.09 -1.50
N LEU A 150 8.62 1.16 -1.98
CA LEU A 150 8.20 1.31 -3.39
C LEU A 150 8.68 2.61 -4.01
N ALA A 151 9.52 3.41 -3.33
CA ALA A 151 9.85 4.76 -3.76
C ALA A 151 10.45 4.87 -5.17
N ASP A 152 11.41 4.01 -5.49
CA ASP A 152 12.03 3.97 -6.82
C ASP A 152 11.09 3.40 -7.89
N GLU A 153 10.22 2.46 -7.53
CA GLU A 153 9.19 1.96 -8.45
C GLU A 153 8.12 3.01 -8.72
N PHE A 154 7.73 3.78 -7.71
CA PHE A 154 6.76 4.86 -7.85
C PHE A 154 7.28 5.97 -8.78
N VAL A 155 8.58 6.28 -8.73
CA VAL A 155 9.21 7.20 -9.70
C VAL A 155 9.09 6.66 -11.13
N ARG A 156 9.41 5.39 -11.35
CA ARG A 156 9.25 4.74 -12.68
C ARG A 156 7.79 4.70 -13.12
N ALA A 157 6.88 4.40 -12.21
CA ALA A 157 5.45 4.40 -12.44
C ALA A 157 4.94 5.78 -12.83
N SER A 158 5.44 6.84 -12.19
CA SER A 158 5.05 8.22 -12.47
C SER A 158 5.46 8.65 -13.88
N GLN A 159 6.59 8.13 -14.39
CA GLN A 159 6.99 8.33 -15.79
C GLN A 159 6.05 7.62 -16.76
N ARG A 160 5.64 6.38 -16.47
CA ARG A 160 4.62 5.67 -17.28
C ARG A 160 3.28 6.40 -17.23
N ALA A 161 2.90 6.88 -16.05
CA ALA A 161 1.61 7.51 -15.81
C ALA A 161 1.42 8.79 -16.62
N GLN A 162 2.48 9.57 -16.87
CA GLN A 162 2.43 10.79 -17.69
C GLN A 162 1.82 10.58 -19.08
N GLN A 163 2.02 9.40 -19.68
CA GLN A 163 1.48 9.07 -20.99
C GLN A 163 -0.05 8.86 -20.97
N TYR A 164 -0.60 8.35 -19.87
CA TYR A 164 -1.99 7.87 -19.82
C TYR A 164 -2.90 8.74 -18.96
N LEU A 165 -2.38 9.33 -17.87
CA LEU A 165 -3.15 10.08 -16.88
C LEU A 165 -4.06 11.16 -17.51
N PRO A 166 -3.61 12.03 -18.44
CA PRO A 166 -4.47 13.07 -19.00
C PRO A 166 -5.74 12.49 -19.66
N TYR A 167 -5.59 11.37 -20.37
CA TYR A 167 -6.70 10.68 -21.05
C TYR A 167 -7.59 9.94 -20.05
N MET A 168 -7.00 9.28 -19.07
CA MET A 168 -7.73 8.60 -18.00
C MET A 168 -8.56 9.58 -17.18
N GLU A 169 -7.97 10.70 -16.77
CA GLU A 169 -8.68 11.74 -16.03
C GLU A 169 -9.80 12.36 -16.86
N ASN A 170 -9.61 12.51 -18.18
CA ASN A 170 -10.68 12.97 -19.07
C ASN A 170 -11.88 12.00 -19.08
N ILE A 171 -11.63 10.69 -19.09
CA ILE A 171 -12.68 9.66 -18.98
C ILE A 171 -13.46 9.83 -17.67
N PHE A 172 -12.76 10.04 -16.55
CA PHE A 172 -13.38 10.24 -15.24
C PHE A 172 -14.19 11.56 -15.17
N ARG A 173 -13.61 12.67 -15.66
CA ARG A 173 -14.29 13.97 -15.74
C ARG A 173 -15.56 13.92 -16.59
N ASN A 174 -15.51 13.27 -17.76
CA ASN A 174 -16.69 13.10 -18.64
C ASN A 174 -17.81 12.29 -17.98
N ARG A 175 -17.47 11.46 -16.98
CA ARG A 175 -18.44 10.70 -16.19
C ARG A 175 -18.79 11.36 -14.86
N GLN A 176 -18.38 12.61 -14.66
CA GLN A 176 -18.61 13.39 -13.43
C GLN A 176 -18.03 12.69 -12.18
N LEU A 177 -16.89 12.02 -12.34
CA LEU A 177 -16.16 11.36 -11.26
C LEU A 177 -14.88 12.14 -10.93
N PRO A 178 -14.42 12.14 -9.67
CA PRO A 178 -13.15 12.74 -9.30
C PRO A 178 -11.98 12.15 -10.11
N PRO A 179 -11.19 12.97 -10.82
CA PRO A 179 -10.05 12.48 -11.61
C PRO A 179 -8.97 11.82 -10.73
N GLU A 180 -8.91 12.13 -9.44
CA GLU A 180 -7.98 11.55 -8.47
C GLU A 180 -8.17 10.04 -8.32
N LEU A 181 -9.36 9.50 -8.63
CA LEU A 181 -9.59 8.04 -8.64
C LEU A 181 -8.69 7.28 -9.61
N THR A 182 -8.18 7.95 -10.65
CA THR A 182 -7.20 7.35 -11.57
C THR A 182 -5.91 6.91 -10.87
N ARG A 183 -5.60 7.45 -9.68
CA ARG A 183 -4.42 7.07 -8.90
C ARG A 183 -4.51 5.66 -8.33
N ILE A 184 -5.70 5.05 -8.31
CA ILE A 184 -5.87 3.61 -8.01
C ILE A 184 -4.95 2.75 -8.89
N ALA A 185 -4.69 3.13 -10.14
CA ALA A 185 -3.77 2.39 -11.02
C ALA A 185 -2.31 2.36 -10.52
N PHE A 186 -1.88 3.29 -9.66
CA PHE A 186 -0.57 3.17 -8.97
C PHE A 186 -0.55 2.00 -7.99
N VAL A 187 -1.66 1.81 -7.26
CA VAL A 187 -1.81 0.73 -6.28
C VAL A 187 -1.93 -0.62 -6.96
N GLU A 188 -2.76 -0.70 -7.99
CA GLU A 188 -3.09 -1.96 -8.64
C GLU A 188 -1.89 -2.54 -9.40
N SER A 189 -1.18 -1.73 -10.18
CA SER A 189 -0.09 -2.24 -11.01
C SER A 189 1.09 -1.30 -11.20
N MET A 190 1.16 -0.20 -10.45
CA MET A 190 2.13 0.86 -10.70
C MET A 190 2.05 1.39 -12.14
N PHE A 191 0.84 1.55 -12.70
CA PHE A 191 0.67 1.95 -14.11
C PHE A 191 1.33 1.00 -15.12
N ASN A 192 1.49 -0.28 -14.79
CA ASN A 192 1.92 -1.29 -15.75
C ASN A 192 0.71 -1.81 -16.55
N LYS A 193 0.66 -1.51 -17.85
CA LYS A 193 -0.41 -1.96 -18.76
C LYS A 193 -0.36 -3.46 -19.08
N GLU A 194 0.81 -4.08 -18.91
CA GLU A 194 1.06 -5.50 -19.21
C GLU A 194 1.05 -6.35 -17.94
N ALA A 195 0.57 -5.80 -16.81
CA ALA A 195 0.58 -6.51 -15.54
C ALA A 195 -0.34 -7.73 -15.58
N TYR A 196 0.14 -8.87 -15.11
CA TYR A 196 -0.63 -10.08 -14.85
C TYR A 196 -0.36 -10.58 -13.44
N SER A 197 -1.40 -10.76 -12.66
CA SER A 197 -1.31 -11.37 -11.34
C SER A 197 -1.36 -12.90 -11.44
N LYS A 198 -0.84 -13.58 -10.42
CA LYS A 198 -0.89 -15.04 -10.32
C LYS A 198 -2.30 -15.61 -10.29
N VAL A 199 -3.29 -14.80 -9.90
CA VAL A 199 -4.69 -15.21 -9.78
C VAL A 199 -5.54 -14.72 -10.96
N GLY A 200 -4.92 -14.12 -11.98
CA GLY A 200 -5.57 -13.80 -13.25
C GLY A 200 -6.06 -12.36 -13.40
N ALA A 201 -5.78 -11.47 -12.46
CA ALA A 201 -6.01 -10.03 -12.62
C ALA A 201 -5.04 -9.45 -13.67
N SER A 202 -5.51 -8.53 -14.51
CA SER A 202 -4.70 -8.02 -15.64
C SER A 202 -4.81 -6.50 -15.86
N GLY A 203 -3.74 -5.93 -16.41
CA GLY A 203 -3.66 -4.54 -16.85
C GLY A 203 -3.46 -3.51 -15.74
N MET A 204 -3.56 -2.22 -16.11
CA MET A 204 -3.33 -1.08 -15.19
C MET A 204 -4.26 -1.08 -13.98
N TRP A 205 -5.47 -1.61 -14.15
CA TRP A 205 -6.56 -1.58 -13.19
C TRP A 205 -6.77 -2.93 -12.49
N GLN A 206 -5.92 -3.93 -12.78
CA GLN A 206 -5.97 -5.29 -12.23
C GLN A 206 -7.39 -5.89 -12.20
N PHE A 207 -8.13 -5.77 -13.31
CA PHE A 207 -9.45 -6.37 -13.39
C PHE A 207 -9.35 -7.91 -13.41
N MET A 208 -10.17 -8.55 -12.58
CA MET A 208 -10.43 -9.99 -12.68
C MET A 208 -11.22 -10.30 -13.95
N PRO A 209 -11.02 -11.44 -14.62
CA PRO A 209 -11.69 -11.75 -15.89
C PRO A 209 -13.23 -11.72 -15.78
N GLY A 210 -13.77 -12.23 -14.66
CA GLY A 210 -15.21 -12.25 -14.39
C GLY A 210 -15.80 -10.83 -14.32
N THR A 211 -15.20 -9.98 -13.48
CA THR A 211 -15.61 -8.59 -13.32
C THR A 211 -15.41 -7.78 -14.61
N ALA A 212 -14.29 -7.98 -15.31
CA ALA A 212 -13.98 -7.25 -16.53
C ALA A 212 -15.06 -7.43 -17.61
N ARG A 213 -15.61 -8.64 -17.76
CA ARG A 213 -16.63 -8.93 -18.77
C ARG A 213 -17.93 -8.14 -18.61
N LEU A 214 -18.16 -7.51 -17.46
CA LEU A 214 -19.29 -6.61 -17.25
C LEU A 214 -19.07 -5.24 -17.90
N TYR A 215 -17.81 -4.88 -18.19
CA TYR A 215 -17.42 -3.52 -18.57
C TYR A 215 -16.61 -3.45 -19.87
N MET A 216 -16.01 -4.56 -20.29
CA MET A 216 -15.13 -4.63 -21.47
C MET A 216 -15.06 -6.05 -22.05
N THR A 217 -14.53 -6.17 -23.26
CA THR A 217 -14.37 -7.44 -23.96
C THR A 217 -13.17 -8.22 -23.41
N VAL A 218 -13.44 -9.42 -22.89
CA VAL A 218 -12.39 -10.37 -22.47
C VAL A 218 -12.75 -11.76 -23.00
N ASN A 219 -12.01 -12.22 -23.99
CA ASN A 219 -12.15 -13.52 -24.63
C ASN A 219 -10.76 -14.04 -25.10
N PRO A 220 -10.64 -15.27 -25.65
CA PRO A 220 -9.35 -15.83 -26.05
C PRO A 220 -8.56 -15.04 -27.10
N PHE A 221 -9.22 -14.14 -27.84
CA PHE A 221 -8.60 -13.36 -28.92
C PHE A 221 -8.36 -11.89 -28.52
N VAL A 222 -9.16 -11.36 -27.59
CA VAL A 222 -9.14 -9.96 -27.18
C VAL A 222 -9.25 -9.87 -25.67
N ASP A 223 -8.25 -9.24 -25.04
CA ASP A 223 -8.25 -8.90 -23.62
C ASP A 223 -8.13 -7.37 -23.43
N GLU A 224 -9.28 -6.70 -23.36
CA GLU A 224 -9.33 -5.23 -23.23
C GLU A 224 -8.84 -4.72 -21.87
N ARG A 225 -8.60 -5.60 -20.89
CA ARG A 225 -7.99 -5.22 -19.61
C ARG A 225 -6.60 -4.65 -19.79
N LEU A 226 -5.88 -5.07 -20.84
CA LEU A 226 -4.55 -4.58 -21.20
C LEU A 226 -4.58 -3.24 -21.95
N SER A 227 -5.76 -2.80 -22.40
CA SER A 227 -5.93 -1.48 -23.02
C SER A 227 -6.13 -0.43 -21.92
N PRO A 228 -5.16 0.50 -21.70
CA PRO A 228 -5.26 1.47 -20.60
C PRO A 228 -6.55 2.29 -20.63
N LEU A 229 -6.99 2.72 -21.81
CA LEU A 229 -8.17 3.58 -21.96
C LEU A 229 -9.48 2.79 -21.80
N LYS A 230 -9.59 1.59 -22.39
CA LYS A 230 -10.79 0.75 -22.23
C LYS A 230 -10.93 0.27 -20.78
N ALA A 231 -9.84 -0.16 -20.17
CA ALA A 231 -9.82 -0.52 -18.76
C ALA A 231 -10.17 0.68 -17.85
N SER A 232 -9.70 1.89 -18.18
CA SER A 232 -10.06 3.11 -17.41
C SER A 232 -11.54 3.47 -17.55
N TYR A 233 -12.13 3.29 -18.74
CA TYR A 233 -13.56 3.45 -18.91
C TYR A 233 -14.34 2.44 -18.05
N GLY A 234 -13.94 1.17 -18.07
CA GLY A 234 -14.56 0.16 -17.21
C GLY A 234 -14.41 0.46 -15.71
N ALA A 235 -13.22 0.89 -15.27
CA ALA A 235 -12.99 1.32 -13.88
C ALA A 235 -13.86 2.50 -13.48
N ALA A 236 -14.02 3.49 -14.37
CA ALA A 236 -14.89 4.63 -14.13
C ALA A 236 -16.37 4.21 -14.02
N VAL A 237 -16.83 3.26 -14.85
CA VAL A 237 -18.19 2.71 -14.73
C VAL A 237 -18.38 2.01 -13.37
N MET A 238 -17.49 1.09 -13.03
CA MET A 238 -17.55 0.31 -11.79
C MET A 238 -17.46 1.19 -10.53
N LEU A 239 -16.54 2.16 -10.49
CA LEU A 239 -16.42 3.09 -9.36
C LEU A 239 -17.66 3.99 -9.22
N GLY A 240 -18.24 4.42 -10.33
CA GLY A 240 -19.50 5.16 -10.33
C GLY A 240 -20.67 4.33 -9.80
N GLU A 241 -20.74 3.03 -10.15
CA GLU A 241 -21.70 2.08 -9.59
C GLU A 241 -21.52 1.91 -8.07
N ASN A 242 -20.30 1.65 -7.63
CA ASN A 242 -19.97 1.53 -6.21
C ASN A 242 -20.37 2.79 -5.44
N LYS A 243 -20.07 3.99 -5.97
CA LYS A 243 -20.47 5.25 -5.34
C LYS A 243 -21.98 5.42 -5.27
N ARG A 244 -22.73 5.04 -6.30
CA ARG A 244 -24.21 5.09 -6.27
C ARG A 244 -24.79 4.16 -5.21
N MET A 245 -24.23 2.98 -5.04
CA MET A 245 -24.68 1.98 -4.07
C MET A 245 -24.31 2.39 -2.64
N LEU A 246 -23.04 2.71 -2.41
CA LEU A 246 -22.46 2.85 -1.08
C LEU A 246 -22.45 4.29 -0.56
N LYS A 247 -22.83 5.25 -1.41
CA LYS A 247 -22.96 6.69 -1.15
C LYS A 247 -21.68 7.43 -0.78
N GLU A 248 -20.71 6.77 -0.17
CA GLU A 248 -19.46 7.33 0.31
C GLU A 248 -18.25 6.82 -0.48
N TRP A 249 -17.31 7.74 -0.79
CA TRP A 249 -16.13 7.41 -1.59
C TRP A 249 -15.19 6.40 -0.91
N PRO A 250 -14.87 6.51 0.39
CA PRO A 250 -14.01 5.54 1.05
C PRO A 250 -14.51 4.11 0.88
N ILE A 251 -15.80 3.86 1.16
CA ILE A 251 -16.40 2.53 1.07
C ILE A 251 -16.53 2.09 -0.39
N ALA A 252 -16.86 3.01 -1.32
CA ALA A 252 -16.92 2.71 -2.75
C ALA A 252 -15.57 2.27 -3.35
N ILE A 253 -14.46 2.88 -2.90
CA ILE A 253 -13.11 2.47 -3.30
C ILE A 253 -12.75 1.11 -2.68
N THR A 254 -13.09 0.86 -1.41
CA THR A 254 -12.87 -0.46 -0.79
C THR A 254 -13.59 -1.57 -1.57
N ALA A 255 -14.81 -1.30 -2.01
CA ALA A 255 -15.63 -2.22 -2.79
C ALA A 255 -15.06 -2.51 -4.19
N TYR A 256 -14.18 -1.67 -4.74
CA TYR A 256 -13.48 -1.96 -6.00
C TYR A 256 -12.70 -3.28 -5.92
N ASN A 257 -12.14 -3.58 -4.75
CA ASN A 257 -11.33 -4.77 -4.51
C ASN A 257 -12.10 -5.96 -3.90
N HIS A 258 -13.17 -5.69 -3.14
CA HIS A 258 -13.87 -6.72 -2.35
C HIS A 258 -15.26 -7.06 -2.88
N GLY A 259 -15.75 -6.27 -3.85
CA GLY A 259 -17.17 -6.22 -4.17
C GLY A 259 -17.94 -5.34 -3.19
N PRO A 260 -19.17 -4.95 -3.53
CA PRO A 260 -20.01 -4.07 -2.72
C PRO A 260 -20.83 -4.78 -1.62
N GLY A 261 -20.63 -6.09 -1.40
CA GLY A 261 -21.44 -6.93 -0.49
C GLY A 261 -20.61 -7.71 0.52
#